data_AF-A0A161ZNT4-F1
#
_entry.id   AF-A0A161ZNT4-F1
#
_cell.length_a   1.000
_cell.length_b   1.000
_cell.length_c   1.000
_cell.angle_alpha   90.00
_cell.angle_beta   90.00
_cell.angle_gamma   90.00
#
_symmetry.space_group_name_H-M   'P 1'
#
loop_
_entity.id
_entity.type
_entity.pdbx_description
1 polymer ?
#
loop_
_entity_poly.entity_id
_entity_poly.type
_entity_poly.pdbx_seq_one_letter_code
_entity_poly.pdbx_strand_id
1 'polypeptide(L)'
;MMQLDEMLEKRGVKVDKVLNFAIDDTILEERITGRWVHPASGRSYHTKFAPPKAPGVDDVTGEPLIQRKDDTAAVLKSRLDAFHRQTEPVIDYYNKKNVVANLHAEKPPDAVSAEVHKVLS
;
A
#
# COMPACT_ATOMS: atom_id res chain seq x y z
N MET A 1 -17.48 -18.38 1.42
CA MET A 1 -17.76 -16.93 1.53
C MET A 1 -16.64 -16.32 2.37
N MET A 2 -16.23 -15.08 2.15
CA MET A 2 -15.16 -14.49 2.97
C MET A 2 -15.69 -14.14 4.36
N GLN A 3 -14.90 -14.35 5.42
CA GLN A 3 -15.29 -14.04 6.80
C GLN A 3 -15.70 -12.57 6.99
N LEU A 4 -15.06 -11.64 6.26
CA LEU A 4 -15.43 -10.23 6.26
C LEU A 4 -16.84 -10.01 5.73
N ASP A 5 -17.23 -10.70 4.65
CA ASP A 5 -18.58 -10.55 4.09
C ASP A 5 -19.64 -11.05 5.07
N GLU A 6 -19.42 -12.20 5.71
CA GLU A 6 -20.34 -12.72 6.72
C GLU A 6 -20.51 -11.74 7.89
N MET A 7 -19.43 -11.06 8.29
CA MET A 7 -19.47 -10.04 9.34
C MET A 7 -20.23 -8.80 8.91
N LEU A 8 -20.03 -8.33 7.67
CA LEU A 8 -20.68 -7.13 7.13
C LEU A 8 -22.17 -7.38 6.86
N GLU A 9 -22.53 -8.55 6.33
CA GLU A 9 -23.92 -8.95 6.07
C GLU A 9 -24.75 -8.96 7.37
N LYS A 10 -24.18 -9.45 8.48
CA LYS A 10 -24.83 -9.37 9.82
C LYS A 10 -25.12 -7.94 10.29
N ARG A 11 -24.44 -6.95 9.73
CA ARG A 11 -24.61 -5.51 10.02
C ARG A 11 -25.42 -4.78 8.94
N GLY A 12 -25.89 -5.47 7.91
CA GLY A 12 -26.56 -4.85 6.76
C GLY A 12 -25.62 -3.99 5.91
N VAL A 13 -24.32 -4.22 5.98
CA VAL A 13 -23.29 -3.50 5.21
C VAL A 13 -22.70 -4.44 4.15
N LYS A 14 -22.18 -3.89 3.06
CA LYS A 14 -21.45 -4.64 2.03
C LYS A 14 -20.19 -3.90 1.62
N VAL A 15 -19.28 -4.60 0.95
CA VAL A 15 -18.12 -3.98 0.29
C VAL A 15 -18.58 -3.36 -1.03
N ASP A 16 -18.45 -2.03 -1.15
CA ASP A 16 -18.81 -1.32 -2.39
C ASP A 16 -17.70 -1.38 -3.43
N LYS A 17 -16.45 -1.21 -3.00
CA LYS A 17 -15.25 -1.25 -3.85
C LYS A 17 -14.06 -1.89 -3.12
N VAL A 18 -13.22 -2.56 -3.89
CA VAL A 18 -11.89 -3.02 -3.48
C VAL A 18 -10.87 -2.36 -4.39
N LEU A 19 -9.97 -1.57 -3.83
CA LEU A 19 -8.93 -0.87 -4.59
C LEU A 19 -7.66 -1.73 -4.59
N ASN A 20 -7.32 -2.29 -5.74
CA ASN A 20 -6.10 -3.06 -5.93
C ASN A 20 -5.00 -2.16 -6.51
N PHE A 21 -3.99 -1.84 -5.71
CA PHE A 21 -2.86 -1.01 -6.12
C PHE A 21 -1.81 -1.88 -6.82
N ALA A 22 -1.97 -2.05 -8.13
CA ALA A 22 -1.09 -2.87 -8.94
C ALA A 22 0.24 -2.14 -9.18
N ILE A 23 1.34 -2.84 -8.92
CA ILE A 23 2.71 -2.36 -9.15
C ILE A 23 3.63 -3.54 -9.42
N ASP A 24 4.64 -3.33 -10.25
CA ASP A 24 5.68 -4.33 -10.51
C ASP A 24 6.59 -4.51 -9.29
N ASP A 25 6.89 -5.77 -8.97
CA ASP A 25 7.72 -6.16 -7.83
C ASP A 25 9.11 -5.50 -7.84
N THR A 26 9.70 -5.31 -9.02
CA THR A 26 11.02 -4.68 -9.16
C THR A 26 11.00 -3.21 -8.74
N ILE A 27 9.89 -2.51 -9.02
CA ILE A 27 9.68 -1.12 -8.58
C ILE A 27 9.42 -1.10 -7.07
N LEU A 28 8.73 -2.10 -6.54
CA LEU A 28 8.42 -2.20 -5.11
C LEU A 28 9.68 -2.37 -4.26
N GLU A 29 10.71 -3.07 -4.76
CA GLU A 29 11.99 -3.21 -4.07
C GLU A 29 12.70 -1.87 -3.83
N GLU A 30 12.80 -1.04 -4.87
CA GLU A 30 13.38 0.30 -4.72
C GLU A 30 12.57 1.14 -3.73
N ARG A 31 11.23 1.08 -3.81
CA ARG A 31 10.32 1.82 -2.92
C ARG A 31 10.42 1.40 -1.46
N ILE A 32 10.60 0.11 -1.18
CA ILE A 32 10.67 -0.40 0.19
C ILE A 32 12.03 -0.09 0.81
N THR A 33 13.12 -0.40 0.09
CA THR A 33 14.48 -0.21 0.61
C THR A 33 14.85 1.26 0.82
N GLY A 34 14.23 2.17 0.07
CA GLY A 34 14.41 3.62 0.24
C GLY A 34 13.49 4.29 1.26
N ARG A 35 12.61 3.54 1.94
CA ARG A 35 11.58 4.10 2.83
C ARG A 35 12.13 4.53 4.18
N TRP A 36 11.73 5.74 4.58
CA TRP A 36 11.92 6.29 5.92
C TRP A 36 10.55 6.51 6.56
N VAL A 37 10.44 6.29 7.87
CA VAL A 37 9.19 6.46 8.61
C VAL A 37 9.45 7.28 9.86
N HIS A 38 8.59 8.25 10.13
CA HIS A 38 8.56 8.94 11.41
C HIS A 38 7.72 8.11 12.41
N PRO A 39 8.32 7.51 13.46
CA PRO A 39 7.63 6.54 14.32
C PRO A 39 6.38 7.08 15.01
N ALA A 40 6.42 8.34 15.46
CA ALA A 40 5.34 8.93 16.25
C ALA A 40 4.09 9.25 15.41
N SER A 41 4.27 9.52 14.11
CA SER A 41 3.17 9.98 13.23
C SER A 41 2.79 9.01 12.13
N GLY A 42 3.66 8.05 11.79
CA GLY A 42 3.49 7.18 10.63
C GLY A 42 3.78 7.85 9.28
N ARG A 43 4.15 9.15 9.25
CA ARG A 43 4.59 9.81 8.01
C ARG A 43 5.72 9.03 7.39
N SER A 44 5.65 8.86 6.07
CA SER A 44 6.62 8.13 5.29
C SER A 44 7.32 9.05 4.30
N TYR A 45 8.62 8.89 4.19
CA TYR A 45 9.49 9.57 3.24
C TYR A 45 10.22 8.52 2.42
N HIS A 46 10.87 8.96 1.34
CA HIS A 46 11.66 8.08 0.50
C HIS A 46 12.92 8.78 0.00
N THR A 47 14.09 8.14 0.15
CA THR A 47 15.40 8.73 -0.19
C THR A 47 15.44 9.38 -1.59
N LYS A 48 14.80 8.76 -2.59
CA LYS A 48 14.71 9.26 -3.97
C LYS A 48 13.39 9.96 -4.34
N PHE A 49 12.25 9.30 -4.12
CA PHE A 49 10.94 9.76 -4.63
C PHE A 49 10.26 10.84 -3.79
N ALA A 50 10.59 10.93 -2.50
CA ALA A 50 9.98 11.89 -1.57
C ALA A 50 10.96 12.16 -0.40
N PRO A 51 12.15 12.74 -0.68
CA PRO A 51 13.17 12.90 0.34
C PRO A 51 12.71 13.90 1.41
N PRO A 52 13.09 13.70 2.68
CA PRO A 52 12.94 14.75 3.67
C PRO A 52 13.82 15.95 3.31
N LYS A 53 13.46 17.14 3.77
CA LYS A 53 14.25 18.37 3.57
C LYS A 53 15.63 18.24 4.20
N ALA A 54 15.72 17.58 5.34
CA ALA A 54 16.97 17.24 6.01
C ALA A 54 17.12 15.71 6.13
N PRO A 55 18.25 15.12 5.73
CA PRO A 55 18.44 13.67 5.78
C PRO A 55 18.16 13.08 7.16
N GLY A 56 17.26 12.10 7.22
CA GLY A 56 16.93 11.40 8.47
C GLY A 56 16.09 12.21 9.46
N VAL A 57 15.50 13.33 9.05
CA VAL A 57 14.72 14.22 9.93
C VAL A 57 13.32 14.45 9.36
N ASP A 58 12.31 14.37 10.21
CA ASP A 58 10.93 14.65 9.85
C ASP A 58 10.70 16.15 9.60
N ASP A 59 10.10 16.49 8.47
CA ASP A 59 9.94 17.88 8.02
C ASP A 59 8.98 18.73 8.86
N VAL A 60 8.15 18.09 9.70
CA VAL A 60 7.11 18.76 10.49
C VAL A 60 7.57 18.95 11.93
N THR A 61 8.21 17.93 12.50
CA THR A 61 8.54 17.88 13.94
C THR A 61 10.03 18.07 14.21
N GLY A 62 10.89 17.83 13.23
CA GLY A 62 12.34 17.80 13.43
C GLY A 62 12.84 16.53 14.12
N GLU A 63 11.96 15.56 14.39
CA GLU A 63 12.32 14.29 15.03
C GLU A 63 13.02 13.32 14.07
N PRO A 64 13.83 12.37 14.56
CA PRO A 64 14.51 11.41 13.71
C PRO A 64 13.55 10.49 12.95
N LEU A 65 13.85 10.27 11.67
CA LEU A 65 13.26 9.21 10.87
C LEU A 65 13.99 7.89 11.12
N ILE A 66 13.29 6.77 10.93
CA ILE A 66 13.88 5.44 10.96
C ILE A 66 13.66 4.71 9.65
N GLN A 67 14.60 3.85 9.28
CA GLN A 67 14.35 2.77 8.32
C GLN A 67 13.88 1.55 9.11
N ARG A 68 12.83 0.89 8.62
CA ARG A 68 12.34 -0.30 9.31
C ARG A 68 13.28 -1.47 9.03
N LYS A 69 13.51 -2.33 10.03
CA LYS A 69 14.43 -3.48 9.91
C LYS A 69 13.99 -4.49 8.84
N ASP A 70 12.70 -4.53 8.55
CA ASP A 70 12.06 -5.39 7.57
C ASP A 70 12.05 -4.82 6.14
N ASP A 71 12.56 -3.62 5.92
CA ASP A 71 12.64 -2.97 4.61
C ASP A 71 13.93 -3.36 3.87
N THR A 72 14.09 -4.66 3.63
CA THR A 72 15.22 -5.24 2.89
C THR A 72 14.72 -6.07 1.72
N ALA A 73 15.54 -6.22 0.66
CA ALA A 73 15.20 -7.03 -0.51
C ALA A 73 14.83 -8.48 -0.15
N ALA A 74 15.59 -9.10 0.77
CA ALA A 74 15.34 -10.47 1.21
C ALA A 74 13.97 -10.61 1.91
N VAL A 75 13.64 -9.68 2.81
CA VAL A 75 12.34 -9.68 3.50
C VAL A 75 11.22 -9.35 2.53
N LEU A 76 11.42 -8.40 1.62
CA LEU A 76 10.43 -8.07 0.60
C LEU A 76 10.06 -9.28 -0.27
N LYS A 77 11.05 -10.05 -0.73
CA LYS A 77 10.78 -11.26 -1.53
C LYS A 77 9.84 -12.22 -0.79
N SER A 78 10.14 -12.53 0.47
CA SER A 78 9.26 -13.39 1.28
C SER A 78 7.85 -12.81 1.49
N ARG A 79 7.72 -11.47 1.54
CA ARG A 79 6.43 -10.79 1.65
C ARG A 79 5.63 -10.85 0.36
N LEU A 80 6.30 -10.68 -0.79
CA LEU A 80 5.68 -10.83 -2.10
C LEU A 80 5.19 -12.27 -2.30
N ASP A 81 6.02 -13.27 -2.00
CA ASP A 81 5.63 -14.69 -2.06
C ASP A 81 4.37 -14.96 -1.19
N ALA A 82 4.33 -14.40 0.03
CA ALA A 82 3.17 -14.51 0.90
C ALA A 82 1.95 -13.76 0.36
N PHE A 83 2.15 -12.58 -0.23
CA PHE A 83 1.10 -11.79 -0.86
C PHE A 83 0.45 -12.54 -2.03
N HIS A 84 1.26 -13.06 -2.97
CA HIS A 84 0.75 -13.85 -4.10
C HIS A 84 0.02 -15.11 -3.62
N ARG A 85 0.57 -15.80 -2.61
CA ARG A 85 -0.04 -17.03 -2.10
C ARG A 85 -1.35 -16.81 -1.33
N GLN A 86 -1.44 -15.74 -0.55
CA GLN A 86 -2.52 -15.57 0.44
C GLN A 86 -3.46 -14.42 0.14
N THR A 87 -2.99 -13.36 -0.52
CA THR A 87 -3.75 -12.13 -0.78
C THR A 87 -4.35 -12.10 -2.19
N GLU A 88 -3.66 -12.60 -3.22
CA GLU A 88 -4.24 -12.70 -4.57
C GLU A 88 -5.56 -13.50 -4.62
N PRO A 89 -5.72 -14.63 -3.91
CA PRO A 89 -7.01 -15.33 -3.88
C PRO A 89 -8.17 -14.48 -3.33
N VAL A 90 -7.87 -13.51 -2.45
CA VAL A 90 -8.85 -12.54 -1.94
C VAL A 90 -9.23 -11.54 -3.03
N ILE A 91 -8.26 -11.08 -3.83
CA ILE A 91 -8.52 -10.23 -5.00
C ILE A 91 -9.40 -10.97 -6.00
N ASP A 92 -9.09 -12.24 -6.32
CA ASP A 92 -9.90 -13.08 -7.21
C ASP A 92 -11.33 -13.28 -6.70
N TYR A 93 -11.48 -13.43 -5.39
CA TYR A 93 -12.79 -13.54 -4.77
C TYR A 93 -13.64 -12.28 -5.00
N TYR A 94 -13.08 -11.09 -4.77
CA TYR A 94 -13.80 -9.83 -4.99
C TYR A 94 -13.93 -9.45 -6.48
N ASN A 95 -13.01 -9.91 -7.33
CA ASN A 95 -13.10 -9.77 -8.80
C ASN A 95 -14.38 -10.44 -9.31
N LYS A 96 -14.70 -11.65 -8.82
CA LYS A 96 -15.94 -12.36 -9.16
C LYS A 96 -17.21 -11.60 -8.75
N LYS A 97 -17.10 -10.66 -7.80
CA LYS A 97 -18.19 -9.76 -7.37
C LYS A 97 -18.25 -8.44 -8.16
N ASN A 98 -17.33 -8.23 -9.11
CA ASN A 98 -17.23 -6.99 -9.91
C ASN A 98 -17.07 -5.70 -9.08
N VAL A 99 -16.44 -5.80 -7.90
CA VAL A 99 -16.19 -4.63 -7.02
C VAL A 99 -14.72 -4.19 -7.00
N VAL A 100 -13.82 -4.93 -7.65
CA VAL A 100 -12.40 -4.60 -7.69
C VAL A 100 -12.12 -3.53 -8.75
N ALA A 101 -11.33 -2.53 -8.38
CA ALA A 101 -10.73 -1.58 -9.29
C ALA A 101 -9.20 -1.69 -9.22
N ASN A 102 -8.57 -1.98 -10.35
CA ASN A 102 -7.12 -2.02 -10.46
C ASN A 102 -6.58 -0.62 -10.72
N LEU A 103 -5.68 -0.17 -9.86
CA LEU A 103 -5.06 1.16 -9.90
C LEU A 103 -3.59 1.01 -10.26
N HIS A 104 -3.12 1.84 -11.19
CA HIS A 104 -1.73 1.88 -11.62
C HIS A 104 -0.85 2.63 -10.61
N ALA A 105 -0.30 1.91 -9.63
CA ALA A 105 0.36 2.48 -8.46
C ALA A 105 1.84 2.86 -8.70
N GLU A 106 2.37 2.64 -9.90
CA GLU A 106 3.69 3.09 -10.34
C GLU A 106 3.76 4.63 -10.52
N LYS A 107 2.61 5.29 -10.69
CA LYS A 107 2.50 6.75 -10.89
C LYS A 107 2.79 7.55 -9.61
N PRO A 108 3.04 8.88 -9.72
CA PRO A 108 3.17 9.75 -8.56
C PRO A 108 1.92 9.75 -7.66
N PRO A 109 2.05 10.01 -6.34
CA PRO A 109 0.93 9.95 -5.39
C PRO A 109 -0.30 10.77 -5.79
N ASP A 110 -0.11 11.97 -6.34
CA ASP A 110 -1.23 12.83 -6.75
C ASP A 110 -2.04 12.23 -7.91
N ALA A 111 -1.36 11.59 -8.86
CA ALA A 111 -2.00 10.93 -9.99
C ALA A 111 -2.77 9.68 -9.54
N VAL A 112 -2.19 8.87 -8.64
CA VAL A 112 -2.86 7.71 -8.05
C VAL A 112 -4.06 8.17 -7.21
N SER A 113 -3.93 9.26 -6.44
CA SER A 113 -5.02 9.82 -5.64
C SER A 113 -6.19 10.28 -6.51
N ALA A 114 -5.91 10.92 -7.65
CA ALA A 114 -6.94 11.28 -8.63
C ALA A 114 -7.65 10.05 -9.22
N GLU A 115 -6.91 8.97 -9.47
CA GLU A 115 -7.46 7.69 -9.94
C GLU A 115 -8.38 7.05 -8.88
N VAL A 116 -7.98 7.06 -7.61
CA VAL A 116 -8.81 6.62 -6.47
C VAL A 116 -10.11 7.42 -6.40
N HIS A 117 -10.04 8.76 -6.47
CA HIS A 117 -11.23 9.60 -6.45
C HIS A 117 -12.18 9.28 -7.58
N LYS A 118 -11.67 9.08 -8.80
CA LYS A 118 -12.48 8.70 -9.97
C LYS A 118 -13.18 7.36 -9.81
N VAL A 119 -12.58 6.41 -9.09
CA VAL A 119 -13.16 5.08 -8.85
C VAL A 119 -14.24 5.11 -7.76
N LEU A 120 -14.10 6.02 -6.78
CA LEU A 120 -15.01 6.14 -5.64
C LEU A 120 -16.15 7.14 -5.84
N SER A 121 -16.02 8.05 -6.81
CA SER A 121 -17.08 8.97 -7.24
C SER A 121 -18.15 8.27 -8.07
#